data_AF-A0A8X7TME3-F1
#
_entry.id   AF-A0A8X7TME3-F1
#
_cell.length_a   1.000
_cell.length_b   1.000
_cell.length_c   1.000
_cell.angle_alpha   90.00
_cell.angle_beta   90.00
_cell.angle_gamma   90.00
#
_symmetry.space_group_name_H-M   'P 1'
#
loop_
_entity.id
_entity.type
_entity.pdbx_description
1 polymer ?
#
loop_
_entity_poly.entity_id
_entity_poly.type
_entity_poly.pdbx_seq_one_letter_code
_entity_poly.pdbx_strand_id
1 'polypeptide(L)'
;MEEEVLQLYVGYLKKMIAMRGRMEYKNVVELMEQGLTVCKDGNIGIVRSPMWFEPSEKKSSSEEIVKRALDFTLGWHLESVTQGDYPLTMKDSVGARLRSFTLSRR
;
A
#
# COMPACT_ATOMS: atom_id res chain seq x y z
N MET A 1 -24.26 22.32 9.65
CA MET A 1 -24.04 21.66 10.95
C MET A 1 -23.81 20.15 10.80
N GLU A 2 -24.73 19.36 10.22
CA GLU A 2 -24.50 17.90 10.08
C GLU A 2 -23.46 17.53 9.01
N GLU A 3 -23.45 18.23 7.88
CA GLU A 3 -22.57 17.91 6.75
C GLU A 3 -21.09 18.27 6.99
N GLU A 4 -20.83 19.41 7.64
CA GLU A 4 -19.48 19.83 8.02
C GLU A 4 -18.86 18.91 9.08
N VAL A 5 -19.65 18.43 10.03
CA VAL A 5 -19.21 17.46 11.05
C VAL A 5 -18.88 16.11 10.41
N LEU A 6 -19.67 15.68 9.42
CA LEU A 6 -19.37 14.47 8.63
C LEU A 6 -18.11 14.64 7.78
N GLN A 7 -17.89 15.80 7.16
CA GLN A 7 -16.65 16.09 6.43
C GLN A 7 -15.43 16.11 7.35
N LEU A 8 -15.58 16.66 8.56
CA LEU A 8 -14.52 16.63 9.59
C LEU A 8 -14.21 15.19 10.02
N TYR A 9 -15.23 14.35 10.22
CA TYR A 9 -15.08 12.94 10.59
C TYR A 9 -14.44 12.11 9.46
N VAL A 10 -14.87 12.30 8.22
CA VAL A 10 -14.24 11.67 7.03
C VAL A 10 -12.80 12.14 6.86
N GLY A 11 -12.52 13.42 7.09
CA GLY A 11 -11.16 13.97 7.11
C GLY A 11 -10.29 13.34 8.19
N TYR A 12 -10.82 13.18 9.40
CA TYR A 12 -10.16 12.48 10.50
C TYR A 12 -9.86 11.02 10.16
N LEU A 13 -10.84 10.28 9.64
CA LEU A 13 -10.65 8.88 9.23
C LEU A 13 -9.60 8.74 8.12
N LYS A 14 -9.64 9.60 7.11
CA LYS A 14 -8.60 9.65 6.05
C LYS A 14 -7.21 9.89 6.65
N LYS A 15 -7.10 10.80 7.64
CA LYS A 15 -5.85 11.11 8.33
C LYS A 15 -5.36 9.94 9.18
N MET A 16 -6.26 9.24 9.87
CA MET A 16 -5.95 8.06 10.69
C MET A 16 -5.47 6.88 9.85
N ILE A 17 -6.12 6.62 8.71
CA ILE A 17 -5.71 5.57 7.77
C ILE A 17 -4.33 5.91 7.18
N ALA A 18 -4.10 7.17 6.79
CA ALA A 18 -2.81 7.62 6.28
C ALA A 18 -1.69 7.65 7.35
N MET A 19 -2.02 7.92 8.62
CA MET A 19 -1.05 7.84 9.73
C MET A 19 -0.72 6.39 10.07
N ARG A 20 -1.70 5.49 10.11
CA ARG A 20 -1.50 4.06 10.34
C ARG A 20 -0.58 3.46 9.29
N GLY A 21 -0.85 3.70 8.00
CA GLY A 21 0.02 3.20 6.92
C GLY A 21 1.47 3.72 7.01
N ARG A 22 1.67 4.95 7.48
CA ARG A 22 3.01 5.52 7.71
C ARG A 22 3.73 4.88 8.89
N MET A 23 3.04 4.69 10.01
CA MET A 23 3.58 4.03 11.21
C MET A 23 3.96 2.58 10.91
N GLU A 24 3.09 1.85 10.20
CA GLU A 24 3.33 0.48 9.77
C GLU A 24 4.58 0.40 8.87
N TYR A 25 4.69 1.27 7.87
CA TYR A 25 5.86 1.28 6.98
C TYR A 25 7.16 1.62 7.71
N LYS A 26 7.15 2.66 8.57
CA LYS A 26 8.34 3.05 9.34
C LYS A 26 8.81 1.93 10.26
N ASN A 27 7.88 1.29 10.96
CA ASN A 27 8.19 0.15 11.82
C ASN A 27 8.74 -1.03 11.02
N VAL A 28 8.20 -1.31 9.83
CA VAL A 28 8.71 -2.39 8.97
C VAL A 28 10.15 -2.13 8.53
N VAL A 29 10.50 -0.89 8.16
CA VAL A 29 11.87 -0.54 7.78
C VAL A 29 12.83 -0.68 8.96
N GLU A 30 12.47 -0.14 10.14
CA GLU A 30 13.28 -0.27 11.36
C GLU A 30 13.48 -1.75 11.76
N LEU A 31 12.42 -2.57 11.68
CA LEU A 31 12.50 -4.00 11.97
C LEU A 31 13.35 -4.76 10.94
N MET A 32 13.30 -4.38 9.66
CA MET A 32 14.17 -4.96 8.64
C MET A 32 15.64 -4.62 8.89
N GLU A 33 15.95 -3.36 9.22
CA GLU A 33 17.31 -2.92 9.53
C GLU A 33 17.86 -3.63 10.79
N GLN A 34 17.05 -3.71 11.84
CA GLN A 34 17.40 -4.47 13.06
C GLN A 34 17.59 -5.95 12.75
N GLY A 35 16.66 -6.55 12.00
CA GLY A 35 16.73 -7.96 11.60
C GLY A 35 17.97 -8.28 10.78
N LEU A 36 18.43 -7.39 9.90
CA LEU A 36 19.68 -7.55 9.15
C LEU A 36 20.92 -7.57 10.06
N THR A 37 20.90 -6.84 11.18
CA THR A 37 22.00 -6.85 12.15
C THR A 37 22.00 -8.08 13.07
N VAL A 38 20.81 -8.59 13.41
CA VAL A 38 20.60 -9.68 14.38
C VAL A 38 20.62 -11.05 13.71
N CYS A 39 19.99 -11.18 12.53
CA CYS A 39 19.90 -12.40 11.74
C CYS A 39 20.74 -12.27 10.48
N LYS A 40 22.07 -12.42 10.61
CA LYS A 40 23.00 -12.37 9.46
C LYS A 40 22.74 -13.46 8.41
N ASP A 41 22.16 -14.58 8.85
CA ASP A 41 21.87 -15.76 8.01
C ASP A 41 20.37 -16.12 7.97
N GLY A 42 19.48 -15.23 8.44
CA GLY A 42 18.04 -15.47 8.52
C GLY A 42 17.24 -14.73 7.45
N ASN A 43 16.11 -15.30 7.02
CA ASN A 43 15.22 -14.65 6.06
C ASN A 43 14.21 -13.74 6.78
N ILE A 44 14.06 -12.51 6.31
CA ILE A 44 13.03 -11.56 6.76
C ILE A 44 11.94 -11.47 5.70
N GLY A 45 10.69 -11.62 6.11
CA GLY A 45 9.53 -11.56 5.21
C GLY A 45 8.42 -10.66 5.75
N ILE A 46 7.53 -10.22 4.85
CA ILE A 46 6.31 -9.48 5.18
C ILE A 46 5.12 -10.40 4.96
N VAL A 47 4.21 -10.48 5.93
CA VAL A 47 2.97 -11.26 5.83
C VAL A 47 1.81 -10.32 5.50
N ARG A 48 1.05 -10.64 4.44
CA ARG A 48 -0.18 -9.95 4.05
C ARG A 48 -1.27 -10.99 3.81
N SER A 49 -2.49 -10.69 4.27
CA SER A 49 -3.69 -11.49 4.00
C SER A 49 -4.66 -10.66 3.16
N PRO A 50 -4.50 -10.63 1.82
CA PRO A 50 -5.45 -9.96 0.94
C PRO A 50 -6.70 -10.83 0.78
N MET A 51 -7.85 -10.16 0.58
CA MET A 51 -9.03 -10.85 0.05
C MET A 51 -8.79 -11.20 -1.42
N TRP A 52 -9.27 -12.37 -1.83
CA TRP A 52 -9.31 -12.75 -3.25
C TRP A 52 -10.49 -12.09 -3.94
N PHE A 53 -10.30 -11.66 -5.20
CA PHE A 53 -11.34 -11.03 -6.01
C PHE A 53 -11.49 -11.80 -7.31
N GLU A 54 -12.74 -12.05 -7.70
CA GLU A 54 -13.09 -12.69 -8.96
C GLU A 54 -13.96 -11.77 -9.80
N PRO A 55 -13.80 -11.79 -11.14
CA PRO A 55 -14.59 -10.94 -12.01
C PRO A 55 -16.04 -11.43 -12.03
N SER A 56 -16.98 -10.51 -11.89
CA SER A 56 -18.41 -10.83 -11.94
C SER A 56 -18.86 -11.33 -13.32
N GLU A 57 -18.16 -10.92 -14.38
CA GLU A 57 -18.42 -11.30 -15.77
C GLU A 57 -17.10 -11.53 -16.52
N LYS A 58 -17.10 -12.37 -17.56
CA LYS A 58 -15.93 -12.57 -18.45
C LYS A 58 -15.81 -11.44 -19.48
N LYS A 59 -15.73 -10.21 -18.99
CA LYS A 59 -15.48 -8.99 -19.77
C LYS A 59 -14.16 -8.39 -19.33
N SER A 60 -13.41 -7.84 -20.28
CA SER A 60 -12.13 -7.17 -19.99
C SER A 60 -12.26 -6.10 -18.90
N SER A 61 -13.36 -5.34 -18.90
CA SER A 61 -13.63 -4.32 -17.88
C SER A 61 -13.75 -4.90 -16.46
N SER A 62 -14.37 -6.07 -16.31
CA SER A 62 -14.47 -6.74 -15.00
C SER A 62 -13.11 -7.26 -14.53
N GLU A 63 -12.27 -7.74 -15.45
CA GLU A 63 -10.90 -8.18 -15.14
C GLU A 63 -10.01 -7.01 -14.71
N GLU A 64 -10.12 -5.86 -15.37
CA GLU A 64 -9.39 -4.63 -15.00
C GLU A 64 -9.77 -4.14 -13.59
N ILE A 65 -11.05 -4.22 -13.24
CA ILE A 65 -11.55 -3.86 -11.89
C ILE A 65 -10.93 -4.80 -10.85
N VAL A 66 -10.92 -6.10 -11.11
CA VAL A 66 -10.32 -7.11 -10.22
C VAL A 66 -8.81 -6.88 -10.08
N LYS A 67 -8.12 -6.64 -11.18
CA LYS A 67 -6.68 -6.33 -11.15
C LYS A 67 -6.41 -5.11 -10.30
N ARG A 68 -7.19 -4.04 -10.48
CA ARG A 68 -7.08 -2.82 -9.66
C ARG A 68 -7.33 -3.13 -8.18
N ALA A 69 -8.34 -3.92 -7.84
CA ALA A 69 -8.57 -4.31 -6.44
C ALA A 69 -7.39 -5.08 -5.84
N LEU A 70 -6.79 -6.00 -6.59
CA LEU A 70 -5.59 -6.75 -6.18
C LEU A 70 -4.35 -5.84 -6.05
N ASP A 71 -4.14 -4.93 -6.99
CA ASP A 71 -3.02 -3.98 -6.94
C ASP A 71 -3.12 -3.08 -5.68
N PHE A 72 -4.32 -2.62 -5.32
CA PHE A 72 -4.55 -1.78 -4.14
C PHE A 72 -4.55 -2.55 -2.80
N THR A 73 -4.71 -3.87 -2.82
CA THR A 73 -4.72 -4.69 -1.58
C THR A 73 -3.37 -5.34 -1.33
N LEU A 74 -2.75 -5.89 -2.37
CA LEU A 74 -1.48 -6.63 -2.32
C LEU A 74 -0.37 -5.92 -3.10
N GLY A 75 -0.62 -5.54 -4.36
CA GLY A 75 0.41 -5.03 -5.28
C GLY A 75 1.18 -3.83 -4.75
N TRP A 76 0.51 -2.91 -4.06
CA TRP A 76 1.11 -1.71 -3.48
C TRP A 76 2.22 -1.97 -2.47
N HIS A 77 2.24 -3.12 -1.79
CA HIS A 77 3.35 -3.55 -0.94
C HIS A 77 4.35 -4.40 -1.71
N LEU A 78 3.85 -5.31 -2.56
CA LEU A 78 4.71 -6.28 -3.23
C LEU A 78 5.62 -5.61 -4.26
N GLU A 79 5.06 -4.81 -5.17
CA GLU A 79 5.84 -4.12 -6.20
C GLU A 79 6.73 -3.04 -5.61
N SER A 80 6.29 -2.35 -4.54
CA SER A 80 7.12 -1.34 -3.90
C SER A 80 8.33 -1.94 -3.18
N VAL A 81 8.22 -3.14 -2.62
CA VAL A 81 9.34 -3.84 -1.98
C VAL A 81 10.24 -4.54 -3.00
N THR A 82 9.67 -5.15 -4.04
CA THR A 82 10.42 -5.97 -5.00
C THR A 82 10.98 -5.18 -6.17
N GLN A 83 10.24 -4.19 -6.68
CA GLN A 83 10.61 -3.37 -7.84
C GLN A 83 11.01 -1.95 -7.43
N GLY A 84 10.77 -1.56 -6.18
CA GLY A 84 11.07 -0.20 -5.70
C GLY A 84 10.10 0.86 -6.24
N ASP A 85 8.94 0.44 -6.74
CA ASP A 85 7.96 1.34 -7.35
C ASP A 85 6.51 0.89 -7.13
N TYR A 86 5.55 1.80 -7.29
CA TYR A 86 4.13 1.47 -7.17
C TYR A 86 3.57 0.87 -8.47
N PRO A 87 2.54 0.01 -8.38
CA PRO A 87 1.82 -0.47 -9.55
C PRO A 87 1.31 0.66 -10.44
N LEU A 88 1.39 0.46 -11.76
CA LEU A 88 0.97 1.45 -12.75
C LEU A 88 -0.50 1.87 -12.53
N THR A 89 -1.37 0.90 -12.27
CA THR A 89 -2.79 1.15 -11.97
C THR A 89 -2.97 2.10 -10.79
N MET A 90 -2.13 2.03 -9.76
CA MET A 90 -2.17 2.96 -8.63
C MET A 90 -1.64 4.33 -9.02
N LYS A 91 -0.56 4.40 -9.80
CA LYS A 91 -0.03 5.66 -10.31
C LYS A 91 -1.07 6.42 -11.12
N ASP A 92 -1.76 5.73 -12.02
CA ASP A 92 -2.81 6.31 -12.85
C ASP A 92 -4.03 6.75 -12.01
N SER A 93 -4.36 5.98 -10.96
CA SER A 93 -5.52 6.23 -10.11
C SER A 93 -5.32 7.32 -9.06
N VAL A 94 -4.14 7.36 -8.46
CA VAL A 94 -3.83 8.17 -7.27
C VAL A 94 -2.98 9.39 -7.64
N GLY A 95 -2.18 9.27 -8.70
CA GLY A 95 -1.37 10.35 -9.27
C GLY A 95 -0.47 11.02 -8.23
N ALA A 96 -0.53 12.35 -8.20
CA ALA A 96 0.31 13.19 -7.34
C ALA A 96 0.16 12.95 -5.82
N ARG A 97 -0.86 12.20 -5.39
CA ARG A 97 -1.01 11.81 -3.97
C ARG A 97 -0.08 10.66 -3.56
N LEU A 98 0.46 9.90 -4.51
CA LEU A 98 1.51 8.93 -4.23
C LEU A 98 2.83 9.66 -4.01
N ARG A 99 3.56 9.25 -2.97
CA ARG A 99 4.89 9.77 -2.72
C ARG A 99 5.86 9.14 -3.70
N SER A 100 6.75 9.92 -4.30
CA SER A 100 7.84 9.38 -5.12
C SER A 100 8.84 8.62 -4.25
N PHE A 101 9.32 7.48 -4.75
CA PHE A 101 10.52 6.85 -4.19
C PHE A 101 11.71 7.76 -4.51
N THR A 102 12.39 8.25 -3.47
CA THR A 102 13.65 8.98 -3.63
C THR A 102 14.80 7.99 -3.55
N LEU A 103 15.82 8.17 -4.39
CA LEU A 103 17.08 7.41 -4.36
C LEU A 103 17.91 7.59 -3.08
N SER A 104 17.37 8.27 -2.06
CA SER A 104 18.06 8.48 -0.80
C SER A 104 18.12 7.17 -0.01
N ARG A 105 19.18 6.40 -0.24
CA ARG A 105 19.66 5.40 0.70
C ARG A 105 21.13 5.69 0.98
N ARG A 106 21.44 5.96 2.25
CA ARG A 106 22.79 5.85 2.83
C ARG A 106 23.04 4.39 3.18
#